data_AF-A0A6M8EAP7-F1
#
_entry.id   AF-A0A6M8EAP7-F1
#
_cell.length_a   1.000
_cell.length_b   1.000
_cell.length_c   1.000
_cell.angle_alpha   90.00
_cell.angle_beta   90.00
_cell.angle_gamma   90.00
#
_symmetry.space_group_name_H-M   'P 1'
#
loop_
_entity.id
_entity.type
_entity.pdbx_description
1 polymer ?
#
loop_
_entity_poly.entity_id
_entity_poly.type
_entity_poly.pdbx_seq_one_letter_code
_entity_poly.pdbx_strand_id
1 'polypeptide(L)'
;MKTQNLFILSFISIIATYLYVFGQERTIEIIKEEYISIIGLIVLTAVFLFFKFKLKDYEIREFPQNNLSFKSTVLFFLIFQVVDYISEDGFIGMISQWFFYWIMGLIALVLMETINYLKNYQLIYKK
;
A
#
# COMPACT_ATOMS: atom_id res chain seq x y z
N MET A 1 14.30 10.22 8.77
CA MET A 1 14.38 9.14 7.76
C MET A 1 13.47 9.49 6.59
N LYS A 2 13.87 9.24 5.34
CA LYS A 2 12.96 9.41 4.18
C LYS A 2 11.83 8.37 4.27
N THR A 3 10.61 8.71 3.89
CA THR A 3 9.42 7.82 3.93
C THR A 3 9.64 6.49 3.20
N GLN A 4 10.43 6.49 2.12
CA GLN A 4 10.85 5.28 1.40
C GLN A 4 11.57 4.26 2.31
N ASN A 5 12.38 4.74 3.25
CA ASN A 5 13.10 3.87 4.19
C ASN A 5 12.13 3.21 5.19
N LEU A 6 10.99 3.85 5.49
CA LEU A 6 9.98 3.29 6.39
C LEU A 6 9.24 2.12 5.74
N PHE A 7 8.92 2.22 4.44
CA PHE A 7 8.26 1.11 3.71
C PHE A 7 9.16 -0.11 3.54
N ILE A 8 10.45 0.11 3.26
CA ILE A 8 11.43 -0.98 3.16
C ILE A 8 11.61 -1.63 4.53
N LEU A 9 11.74 -0.83 5.59
CA LEU A 9 11.92 -1.34 6.94
C LEU A 9 10.68 -2.09 7.42
N SER A 10 9.47 -1.59 7.17
CA SER A 10 8.23 -2.30 7.52
C SER A 10 8.10 -3.62 6.78
N PHE A 11 8.45 -3.68 5.49
CA PHE A 11 8.49 -4.93 4.73
C PHE A 11 9.44 -5.94 5.36
N ILE A 12 10.69 -5.53 5.65
CA ILE A 12 11.68 -6.39 6.28
C ILE A 12 11.17 -6.89 7.65
N SER A 13 10.56 -6.00 8.45
CA SER A 13 9.99 -6.38 9.75
C SER A 13 8.85 -7.39 9.63
N ILE A 14 7.96 -7.25 8.64
CA ILE A 14 6.88 -8.21 8.38
C ILE A 14 7.48 -9.57 8.02
N ILE A 15 8.40 -9.62 7.06
CA ILE A 15 9.02 -10.87 6.62
C ILE A 15 9.82 -11.54 7.75
N ALA A 16 10.58 -10.76 8.52
CA ALA A 16 11.32 -11.30 9.67
C ALA A 16 10.38 -11.88 10.73
N THR A 17 9.26 -11.19 11.02
CA THR A 17 8.23 -11.68 11.94
C THR A 17 7.60 -12.96 11.41
N TYR A 18 7.30 -13.03 10.11
CA TYR A 18 6.67 -14.21 9.52
C TYR A 18 7.59 -15.43 9.57
N LEU A 19 8.86 -15.26 9.23
CA LEU A 19 9.85 -16.33 9.32
C LEU A 19 10.02 -16.82 10.76
N TYR A 20 9.95 -15.92 11.74
CA TYR A 20 10.05 -16.28 13.16
C TYR A 20 8.78 -16.96 13.70
N VAL A 21 7.59 -16.47 13.35
CA VAL A 21 6.30 -16.94 13.91
C VAL A 21 5.76 -18.16 13.16
N PHE A 22 5.81 -18.15 11.82
CA PHE A 22 5.19 -19.17 10.97
C PHE A 22 6.20 -20.12 10.30
N GLY A 23 7.48 -19.75 10.24
CA GLY A 23 8.49 -20.49 9.50
C GLY A 23 8.43 -20.26 7.98
N GLN A 24 9.39 -20.84 7.25
CA GLN A 24 9.61 -20.54 5.83
C GLN A 24 8.46 -20.97 4.92
N GLU A 25 7.95 -22.20 5.06
CA GLU A 25 6.93 -22.75 4.16
C GLU A 25 5.64 -21.94 4.22
N ARG A 26 5.13 -21.71 5.43
CA ARG A 26 3.90 -20.94 5.64
C ARG A 26 4.07 -19.47 5.26
N THR A 27 5.25 -18.87 5.46
CA THR A 27 5.53 -17.50 4.99
C THR A 27 5.38 -17.39 3.47
N ILE A 28 5.90 -18.37 2.72
CA ILE A 28 5.78 -18.39 1.26
C ILE A 28 4.32 -18.57 0.84
N GLU A 29 3.56 -19.40 1.54
CA GLU A 29 2.15 -19.62 1.29
C GLU A 29 1.33 -18.33 1.46
N ILE A 30 1.49 -17.63 2.59
CA ILE A 30 0.81 -16.34 2.86
C ILE A 30 1.11 -15.32 1.76
N ILE A 31 2.37 -15.22 1.31
CA ILE A 31 2.73 -14.29 0.22
C ILE A 31 2.08 -14.69 -1.10
N LYS A 32 1.96 -16.00 -1.38
CA LYS A 32 1.34 -16.53 -2.60
C LYS A 32 -0.16 -16.36 -2.61
N GLU A 33 -0.84 -16.46 -1.46
CA GLU A 33 -2.28 -16.23 -1.35
C GLU A 33 -2.65 -14.82 -1.83
N GLU A 34 -1.76 -13.85 -1.62
CA GLU A 34 -1.92 -12.45 -2.05
C GLU A 34 -1.57 -12.17 -3.52
N TYR A 35 -1.48 -13.19 -4.38
CA TYR A 35 -1.03 -13.04 -5.77
C TYR A 35 -1.89 -12.04 -6.57
N ILE A 36 -3.21 -11.99 -6.34
CA ILE A 36 -4.12 -11.07 -7.03
C ILE A 36 -3.77 -9.62 -6.66
N SER A 37 -3.58 -9.35 -5.38
CA SER A 37 -3.18 -8.05 -4.84
C SER A 37 -1.83 -7.61 -5.42
N ILE A 38 -0.86 -8.52 -5.50
CA ILE A 38 0.46 -8.28 -6.11
C ILE A 38 0.34 -7.95 -7.60
N ILE A 39 -0.44 -8.72 -8.37
CA ILE A 39 -0.68 -8.46 -9.80
C ILE A 39 -1.37 -7.10 -9.98
N GLY A 40 -2.36 -6.78 -9.15
CA GLY A 40 -3.04 -5.50 -9.14
C GLY A 40 -2.07 -4.33 -8.91
N LEU A 41 -1.17 -4.45 -7.94
CA LEU A 41 -0.13 -3.46 -7.68
C LEU A 41 0.80 -3.27 -8.89
N ILE A 42 1.19 -4.35 -9.57
CA ILE A 42 2.04 -4.28 -10.77
C ILE A 42 1.32 -3.52 -11.89
N VAL A 43 0.06 -3.88 -12.18
CA VAL A 43 -0.74 -3.21 -13.23
C VAL A 43 -0.91 -1.73 -12.91
N LEU A 44 -1.26 -1.40 -11.67
CA LEU A 44 -1.43 -0.02 -11.23
C LEU A 44 -0.12 0.77 -11.33
N THR A 45 1.00 0.16 -10.97
CA THR A 45 2.34 0.76 -11.11
C THR A 45 2.68 1.00 -12.58
N ALA A 46 2.32 0.09 -13.48
CA ALA A 46 2.52 0.29 -14.91
C ALA A 46 1.70 1.49 -15.45
N VAL A 47 0.44 1.63 -15.02
CA VAL A 47 -0.41 2.78 -15.36
C VAL A 47 0.18 4.08 -14.81
N PHE A 48 0.64 4.07 -13.56
CA PHE A 48 1.32 5.21 -12.94
C PHE A 48 2.54 5.63 -13.78
N LEU A 49 3.41 4.68 -14.11
CA LEU A 49 4.61 4.94 -14.90
C LEU A 49 4.27 5.49 -16.29
N PHE A 50 3.23 4.97 -16.93
CA PHE A 50 2.75 5.50 -18.22
C PHE A 50 2.44 7.01 -18.13
N PHE A 51 1.64 7.44 -17.16
CA PHE A 51 1.33 8.86 -17.00
C PHE A 51 2.55 9.68 -16.62
N LYS A 52 3.40 9.14 -15.73
CA LYS A 52 4.64 9.80 -15.30
C LYS A 52 5.59 10.06 -16.46
N PHE A 53 5.80 9.08 -17.34
CA PHE A 53 6.64 9.25 -18.52
C PHE A 53 6.04 10.21 -19.54
N LYS A 54 4.71 10.16 -19.73
CA LYS A 54 4.01 11.04 -20.67
C LYS A 54 4.07 12.52 -20.26
N LEU A 55 4.10 12.78 -18.95
CA LEU A 55 4.09 14.13 -18.38
C LEU A 55 5.47 14.63 -17.91
N LYS A 56 6.56 13.92 -18.22
CA LYS A 56 7.90 14.21 -17.71
C LYS A 56 8.41 15.62 -18.03
N ASP A 57 7.98 16.20 -19.15
CA ASP A 57 8.42 17.51 -19.65
C ASP A 57 7.45 18.64 -19.26
N TYR A 58 6.43 18.34 -18.46
CA TYR A 58 5.41 19.30 -18.04
C TYR A 58 5.50 19.60 -16.54
N GLU A 59 5.12 20.82 -16.16
CA GLU A 59 4.98 21.19 -14.75
C GLU A 59 3.79 20.45 -14.13
N ILE A 60 4.08 19.59 -13.15
CA ILE A 60 3.08 18.83 -12.40
C ILE A 60 2.62 19.69 -11.22
N ARG A 61 1.31 19.92 -11.11
CA ARG A 61 0.69 20.51 -9.93
C ARG A 61 0.20 19.41 -9.00
N GLU A 62 0.48 19.55 -7.71
CA GLU A 62 -0.12 18.68 -6.70
C GLU A 62 -1.56 19.10 -6.45
N PHE A 63 -2.49 18.18 -6.64
CA PHE A 63 -3.88 18.37 -6.23
C PHE A 63 -4.01 17.92 -4.77
N PRO A 64 -4.44 18.79 -3.84
CA PRO A 64 -4.49 18.44 -2.42
C PRO A 64 -5.37 17.21 -2.21
N GLN A 65 -4.82 16.22 -1.52
CA GLN A 65 -5.50 14.99 -1.13
C GLN A 65 -5.65 14.98 0.40
N ASN A 66 -6.90 15.05 0.85
CA ASN A 66 -7.42 14.85 2.20
C ASN A 66 -6.54 15.19 3.42
N ASN A 67 -6.98 16.19 4.20
CA ASN A 67 -6.52 16.48 5.56
C ASN A 67 -7.08 15.46 6.59
N LEU A 68 -6.78 14.17 6.43
CA LEU A 68 -7.13 13.19 7.48
C LEU A 68 -6.30 13.48 8.73
N SER A 69 -6.98 13.67 9.86
CA SER A 69 -6.28 13.94 11.13
C SER A 69 -5.60 12.68 11.65
N PHE A 70 -4.40 12.83 12.22
CA PHE A 70 -3.69 11.74 12.89
C PHE A 70 -4.56 11.02 13.93
N LYS A 71 -5.39 11.77 14.66
CA LYS A 71 -6.34 11.22 15.65
C LYS A 71 -7.34 10.25 15.02
N SER A 72 -7.89 10.60 13.86
CA SER A 72 -8.83 9.74 13.13
C SER A 72 -8.13 8.48 12.60
N THR A 73 -6.90 8.61 12.09
CA THR A 73 -6.10 7.48 11.61
C THR A 73 -5.77 6.50 12.74
N VAL A 74 -5.36 7.00 13.92
CA VAL A 74 -5.08 6.15 15.09
C VAL A 74 -6.33 5.44 15.58
N LEU A 75 -7.46 6.14 15.65
CA LEU A 75 -8.72 5.53 16.07
C LEU A 75 -9.16 4.41 15.12
N PHE A 76 -9.08 4.66 13.81
CA PHE A 76 -9.37 3.67 12.78
C PHE A 76 -8.45 2.46 12.90
N PHE A 77 -7.14 2.69 13.07
CA PHE A 77 -6.16 1.62 13.27
C PHE A 77 -6.49 0.74 14.48
N LEU A 78 -6.80 1.32 15.63
CA LEU A 78 -7.14 0.56 16.85
C LEU A 78 -8.41 -0.29 16.67
N ILE A 79 -9.44 0.24 16.01
CA ILE A 79 -10.67 -0.50 15.74
C ILE A 79 -10.36 -1.69 14.82
N PHE A 80 -9.57 -1.48 13.76
CA PHE A 80 -9.17 -2.54 12.84
C PHE A 80 -8.42 -3.67 13.56
N GLN A 81 -7.47 -3.35 14.45
CA GLN A 81 -6.75 -4.38 15.22
C GLN A 81 -7.69 -5.24 16.08
N VAL A 82 -8.74 -4.65 16.68
CA VAL A 82 -9.73 -5.41 17.46
C VAL A 82 -10.57 -6.31 16.56
N VAL A 83 -11.01 -5.80 15.40
CA VAL A 83 -11.79 -6.59 14.44
C VAL A 83 -10.97 -7.76 13.92
N ASP A 84 -9.73 -7.52 13.49
CA ASP A 84 -8.85 -8.55 12.94
C ASP A 84 -8.56 -9.64 13.99
N TYR A 85 -8.31 -9.26 15.25
CA TYR A 85 -8.10 -10.23 16.31
C TYR A 85 -9.30 -11.18 16.50
N ILE A 86 -10.53 -10.66 16.37
CA ILE A 86 -11.76 -11.46 16.53
C ILE A 86 -12.02 -12.31 15.28
N SER A 87 -11.76 -11.76 14.10
CA SER A 87 -12.08 -12.41 12.81
C SER A 87 -11.04 -13.43 12.37
N GLU A 88 -9.77 -13.27 12.78
CA GLU A 88 -8.63 -14.05 12.28
C GLU A 88 -8.02 -14.93 13.38
N ASP A 89 -8.86 -15.56 14.21
CA ASP A 89 -8.43 -16.53 15.23
C ASP A 89 -7.31 -16.03 16.16
N GLY A 90 -7.38 -14.75 16.54
CA GLY A 90 -6.48 -14.11 17.49
C GLY A 90 -5.22 -13.53 16.86
N PHE A 91 -4.13 -13.48 17.64
CA PHE A 91 -2.90 -12.80 17.23
C PHE A 91 -2.24 -13.42 16.01
N ILE A 92 -2.31 -14.74 15.86
CA ILE A 92 -1.61 -15.47 14.80
C ILE A 92 -2.23 -15.13 13.44
N GLY A 93 -3.55 -15.22 13.29
CA GLY A 93 -4.17 -14.85 12.02
C GLY A 93 -4.16 -13.34 11.77
N MET A 94 -4.29 -12.51 12.82
CA MET A 94 -4.09 -11.05 12.69
C MET A 94 -2.70 -10.72 12.11
N ILE A 95 -1.64 -11.40 12.56
CA ILE A 95 -0.29 -11.23 12.02
C ILE A 95 -0.24 -11.68 10.56
N SER A 96 -0.90 -12.78 10.16
CA SER A 96 -0.86 -13.23 8.76
C SER A 96 -1.46 -12.23 7.76
N GLN A 97 -2.35 -11.34 8.21
CA GLN A 97 -2.94 -10.28 7.37
C GLN A 97 -2.00 -9.10 7.10
N TRP A 98 -0.88 -8.95 7.82
CA TRP A 98 -0.02 -7.76 7.72
C TRP A 98 0.55 -7.53 6.32
N PHE A 99 0.91 -8.61 5.62
CA PHE A 99 1.43 -8.52 4.25
C PHE A 99 0.36 -7.99 3.28
N PHE A 100 -0.88 -8.46 3.40
CA PHE A 100 -2.01 -7.94 2.62
C PHE A 100 -2.20 -6.44 2.88
N TYR A 101 -2.27 -6.01 4.14
CA TYR A 101 -2.41 -4.59 4.47
C TYR A 101 -1.25 -3.75 3.96
N TRP A 102 -0.03 -4.29 3.99
CA TRP A 102 1.15 -3.63 3.43
C TRP A 102 1.02 -3.44 1.91
N ILE A 103 0.57 -4.45 1.16
CA ILE A 103 0.26 -4.32 -0.28
C ILE A 103 -0.84 -3.29 -0.52
N MET A 104 -1.93 -3.32 0.26
CA MET A 104 -3.02 -2.35 0.13
C MET A 104 -2.56 -0.91 0.38
N GLY A 105 -1.65 -0.71 1.33
CA GLY A 105 -1.00 0.58 1.56
C GLY A 105 -0.21 1.06 0.33
N LEU A 106 0.55 0.18 -0.32
CA LEU A 106 1.24 0.51 -1.57
C LEU A 106 0.27 0.81 -2.71
N ILE A 107 -0.78 0.02 -2.87
CA ILE A 107 -1.83 0.25 -3.87
C ILE A 107 -2.44 1.64 -3.66
N ALA A 108 -2.81 1.99 -2.43
CA ALA A 108 -3.41 3.29 -2.12
C ALA A 108 -2.47 4.44 -2.50
N LEU A 109 -1.17 4.33 -2.18
CA LEU A 109 -0.17 5.34 -2.54
C LEU A 109 0.01 5.47 -4.06
N VAL A 110 0.18 4.35 -4.77
CA VAL A 110 0.37 4.38 -6.22
C VAL A 110 -0.90 4.91 -6.90
N LEU A 111 -2.09 4.55 -6.41
CA LEU A 111 -3.36 5.03 -6.95
C LEU A 111 -3.51 6.54 -6.74
N MET A 112 -3.16 7.01 -5.56
CA MET A 112 -3.20 8.42 -5.19
C MET A 112 -2.32 9.27 -6.12
N GLU A 113 -1.10 8.82 -6.37
CA GLU A 113 -0.18 9.43 -7.33
C GLU A 113 -0.70 9.33 -8.77
N THR A 114 -1.22 8.17 -9.16
CA THR A 114 -1.80 7.96 -10.50
C THR A 114 -2.94 8.93 -10.77
N ILE A 115 -3.83 9.15 -9.79
CA ILE A 115 -4.92 10.12 -9.90
C ILE A 115 -4.37 11.55 -10.04
N ASN A 116 -3.33 11.89 -9.29
CA ASN A 116 -2.68 13.21 -9.38
C ASN A 116 -2.12 13.45 -10.79
N TYR A 117 -1.40 12.47 -11.34
CA TYR A 117 -0.89 12.53 -12.71
C TYR A 117 -2.01 12.51 -13.76
N LEU A 118 -3.08 11.75 -13.57
CA LEU A 118 -4.23 11.73 -14.46
C LEU A 118 -4.91 13.10 -14.53
N LYS A 119 -5.08 13.80 -13.41
CA LYS A 119 -5.64 15.15 -13.38
C LYS A 119 -4.75 16.15 -14.11
N ASN A 120 -3.43 16.07 -13.93
CA ASN A 120 -2.48 16.88 -14.70
C ASN A 120 -2.56 16.59 -16.20
N TYR A 121 -2.68 15.31 -16.57
CA TYR A 121 -2.84 14.89 -17.96
C TYR A 121 -4.09 15.50 -18.60
N GLN A 122 -5.21 15.47 -17.87
CA GLN A 122 -6.46 16.10 -18.32
C GLN A 122 -6.29 17.62 -18.48
N LEU A 123 -5.69 18.31 -17.51
CA LEU A 123 -5.51 19.75 -17.56
C LEU A 123 -4.66 20.21 -18.76
N ILE A 124 -3.63 19.44 -19.13
CA ILE A 124 -2.71 19.77 -20.21
C ILE A 124 -3.28 19.43 -21.60
N TYR A 125 -3.89 18.25 -21.75
CA TYR A 125 -4.27 17.71 -23.06
C TYR A 125 -5.78 17.73 -23.35
N LYS A 126 -6.62 17.89 -22.33
CA LYS A 126 -8.07 18.09 -22.46
C LYS A 126 -8.41 19.49 -21.95
N LYS A 127 -8.22 20.49 -22.81
CA LYS A 127 -9.02 21.71 -22.70
C LYS A 127 -10.46 21.40 -23.07
#